data_AF-A0A847K2X4-F1
#
_entry.id   AF-A0A847K2X4-F1
#
_cell.length_a   1.000
_cell.length_b   1.000
_cell.length_c   1.000
_cell.angle_alpha   90.00
_cell.angle_beta   90.00
_cell.angle_gamma   90.00
#
_symmetry.space_group_name_H-M   'P 1'
#
loop_
_entity.id
_entity.type
_entity.pdbx_description
1 polymer ?
#
loop_
_entity_poly.entity_id
_entity_poly.type
_entity_poly.pdbx_seq_one_letter_code
_entity_poly.pdbx_strand_id
1 'polypeptide(L)'
;MVRVLRRAALYFTPAAVVVLAGMQGACRGDIAIAGDRLTVRSAHIRVVLRAGEVAEITNRLTDEVVSTGTGRLDPMTTALRVKGAAGPMRADGWRLAHEDAVRREAAQTVLRDGSTTVWLNVQVDPETQDIVIGAWGDSLQEGLQGFRLGVRSLDLTVGRLVVPTQRGLEYSRASGEPPEPIQYPGEWAAQMLVWQSAQGGVVFYSRDDESRYKRLHLARRGDRLDLGLETQAEAPWSRQTSVPHLEWRINAYRGDWRVPTAGYRALMSFLKPRAAPSDAQLWVGQIEAVVSVGADDAAKLGDIARQRPPAKSLLLLNDWREGDDPARRMTERAGSLISRAHSMGFYVMVPVRITRASKQWDGLGRVARYQARDPVTGDRKLEDGGVVMNPASREWRAAVVRGLRSAFAGDCPDAMLILDGCSMLNDGAGRVDGRTAAEGLAAMMQDIQRAFPDMVLASDGLSELIWPHVRIARRPIAPEAHSRTLAAAIFGSTILWFGP
;
A
#
# COMPACT_ATOMS: atom_id res chain seq x y z
N MET A 1 -22.74 17.69 14.77
CA MET A 1 -22.13 16.95 15.89
C MET A 1 -22.81 15.61 16.24
N VAL A 2 -23.64 15.00 15.36
CA VAL A 2 -24.43 13.76 15.65
C VAL A 2 -24.30 12.71 14.52
N ARG A 3 -23.19 12.67 13.77
CA ARG A 3 -22.99 11.67 12.68
C ARG A 3 -21.78 10.74 12.79
N VAL A 4 -21.02 10.80 13.90
CA VAL A 4 -19.80 10.00 14.08
C VAL A 4 -20.03 8.68 14.85
N LEU A 5 -21.21 8.47 15.45
CA LEU A 5 -21.44 7.36 16.42
C LEU A 5 -22.08 6.07 15.86
N ARG A 6 -22.08 5.80 14.55
CA ARG A 6 -22.80 4.63 13.98
C ARG A 6 -21.94 3.50 13.39
N ARG A 7 -20.66 3.38 13.76
CA ARG A 7 -19.80 2.26 13.30
C ARG A 7 -19.11 1.45 14.41
N ALA A 8 -19.68 1.43 15.61
CA ALA A 8 -19.24 0.55 16.70
C ALA A 8 -20.23 -0.63 16.87
N ALA A 9 -20.28 -1.56 15.91
CA ALA A 9 -20.96 -2.86 16.08
C ALA A 9 -20.73 -3.77 14.87
N LEU A 10 -19.51 -4.27 14.68
CA LEU A 10 -19.24 -5.48 13.89
C LEU A 10 -17.86 -6.05 14.27
N TYR A 11 -17.68 -6.34 15.56
CA TYR A 11 -16.65 -7.27 16.04
C TYR A 11 -17.23 -8.68 15.97
N PHE A 12 -17.32 -9.25 14.77
CA PHE A 12 -17.47 -10.69 14.61
C PHE A 12 -16.06 -11.28 14.60
N THR A 13 -15.75 -12.08 15.62
CA THR A 13 -14.50 -12.83 15.75
C THR A 13 -14.44 -13.93 14.69
N PRO A 14 -13.49 -13.91 13.75
CA PRO A 14 -13.05 -15.12 13.10
C PRO A 14 -11.93 -15.66 13.97
N ALA A 15 -12.24 -16.65 14.80
CA ALA A 15 -11.32 -17.34 15.71
C ALA A 15 -10.23 -18.16 14.98
N ALA A 16 -9.73 -17.69 13.84
CA ALA A 16 -8.72 -18.36 13.03
C ALA A 16 -7.78 -17.34 12.34
N VAL A 17 -7.19 -16.43 13.12
CA VAL A 17 -5.94 -15.77 12.71
C VAL A 17 -4.84 -16.30 13.61
N VAL A 18 -4.11 -17.25 13.03
CA VAL A 18 -2.86 -17.90 13.48
C VAL A 18 -2.26 -17.33 14.75
N VAL A 19 -2.39 -18.12 15.82
CA VAL A 19 -1.52 -18.13 16.99
C VAL A 19 -0.09 -18.44 16.52
N LEU A 20 0.78 -17.43 16.56
CA LEU A 20 2.23 -17.61 16.55
C LEU A 20 2.82 -16.95 17.80
N ALA A 21 2.35 -17.41 18.95
CA ALA A 21 3.06 -17.36 20.23
C ALA A 21 2.53 -18.53 21.05
N GLY A 22 3.43 -19.37 21.59
CA GLY A 22 3.04 -20.43 22.51
C GLY A 22 2.19 -19.88 23.65
N MET A 23 1.32 -20.73 24.21
CA MET A 23 0.41 -20.43 25.32
C MET A 23 1.15 -19.93 26.58
N GLN A 24 1.70 -18.73 26.54
CA GLN A 24 2.10 -17.95 27.69
C GLN A 24 0.89 -17.10 28.06
N GLY A 25 0.44 -17.22 29.32
CA GLY A 25 -0.75 -16.51 29.80
C GLY A 25 -0.69 -15.04 29.43
N ALA A 26 -1.82 -14.49 28.97
CA ALA A 26 -1.91 -13.08 28.61
C ALA A 26 -1.54 -12.22 29.82
N CYS A 27 -0.31 -11.70 29.84
CA CYS A 27 0.04 -10.65 30.77
C CYS A 27 -0.83 -9.45 30.46
N ARG A 28 -1.53 -8.95 31.48
CA ARG A 28 -2.27 -7.69 31.35
C ARG A 28 -1.28 -6.60 30.97
N GLY A 29 -1.57 -5.88 29.87
CA GLY A 29 -0.76 -4.73 29.47
C GLY A 29 -0.66 -3.72 30.61
N ASP A 30 0.46 -3.02 30.68
CA ASP A 30 0.75 -2.01 31.71
C ASP A 30 0.95 -0.64 31.05
N ILE A 31 0.26 0.37 31.57
CA ILE A 31 0.30 1.76 31.10
C ILE A 31 0.70 2.64 32.29
N ALA A 32 1.88 3.26 32.20
CA ALA A 32 2.40 4.13 33.24
C ALA A 32 2.66 5.54 32.69
N ILE A 33 2.13 6.56 33.36
CA ILE A 33 2.27 7.97 32.99
C ILE A 33 3.15 8.67 34.03
N ALA A 34 4.16 9.41 33.56
CA ALA A 34 5.02 10.25 34.38
C ALA A 34 5.27 11.58 33.63
N GLY A 35 4.43 12.59 33.89
CA GLY A 35 4.48 13.87 33.19
C GLY A 35 4.11 13.74 31.71
N ASP A 36 5.01 14.16 30.82
CA ASP A 36 4.86 14.03 29.36
C ASP A 36 5.34 12.68 28.81
N ARG A 37 5.89 11.83 29.69
CA ARG A 37 6.34 10.48 29.39
C ARG A 37 5.21 9.48 29.63
N LEU A 38 4.87 8.73 28.60
CA LEU A 38 4.01 7.55 28.65
C LEU A 38 4.87 6.32 28.42
N THR A 39 4.80 5.34 29.31
CA THR A 39 5.42 4.02 29.11
C THR A 39 4.31 2.98 29.00
N VAL A 40 4.27 2.29 27.86
CA VAL A 40 3.30 1.22 27.59
C VAL A 40 4.05 -0.09 27.43
N ARG A 41 3.56 -1.14 28.07
CA ARG A 41 4.17 -2.48 28.05
C ARG A 41 3.12 -3.52 27.71
N SER A 42 3.43 -4.38 26.75
CA SER A 42 2.75 -5.67 26.56
C SER A 42 3.69 -6.81 26.96
N ALA A 43 3.27 -8.06 26.78
CA ALA A 43 4.16 -9.21 26.94
C ALA A 43 5.36 -9.16 25.97
N HIS A 44 5.22 -8.56 24.78
CA HIS A 44 6.21 -8.62 23.72
C HIS A 44 7.10 -7.38 23.64
N ILE A 45 6.55 -6.20 23.97
CA ILE A 45 7.20 -4.94 23.65
C ILE A 45 7.00 -3.91 24.76
N ARG A 46 7.98 -3.03 24.92
CA ARG A 46 7.86 -1.79 25.69
C ARG A 46 8.06 -0.63 24.73
N VAL A 47 7.10 0.29 24.70
CA VAL A 47 7.18 1.53 23.95
C VAL A 47 7.07 2.69 24.92
N VAL A 48 7.90 3.70 24.72
CA VAL A 48 7.88 4.94 25.48
C VAL A 48 7.55 6.06 24.53
N LEU A 49 6.50 6.79 24.86
CA LEU A 49 6.14 8.01 24.17
C LEU A 49 6.55 9.23 25.00
N ARG A 50 7.06 10.27 24.34
CA ARG A 50 7.36 11.57 24.93
C ARG A 50 6.76 12.65 24.05
N ALA A 51 5.95 13.54 24.63
CA ALA A 51 5.27 14.61 23.89
C ALA A 51 4.52 14.12 22.62
N GLY A 52 3.93 12.92 22.66
CA GLY A 52 3.19 12.33 21.54
C GLY A 52 4.00 11.55 20.52
N GLU A 53 5.33 11.45 20.66
CA GLU A 53 6.19 10.71 19.73
C GLU A 53 6.72 9.42 20.36
N VAL A 54 6.96 8.39 19.54
CA VAL A 54 7.63 7.18 19.99
C VAL A 54 9.13 7.45 20.13
N ALA A 55 9.61 7.49 21.38
CA ALA A 55 10.97 7.89 21.74
C ALA A 55 11.89 6.72 22.11
N GLU A 56 11.36 5.64 22.68
CA GLU A 56 12.12 4.44 23.00
C GLU A 56 11.30 3.21 22.66
N ILE A 57 11.96 2.17 22.14
CA ILE A 57 11.36 0.87 21.88
C ILE A 57 12.31 -0.21 22.39
N THR A 58 11.77 -1.14 23.18
CA THR A 58 12.49 -2.34 23.65
C THR A 58 11.70 -3.57 23.23
N ASN A 59 12.36 -4.48 22.50
CA ASN A 59 11.85 -5.81 22.25
C ASN A 59 11.99 -6.63 23.53
N ARG A 60 10.89 -6.94 24.22
CA ARG A 60 10.92 -7.70 25.49
C ARG A 60 11.03 -9.20 25.27
N LEU A 61 10.91 -9.65 24.03
CA LEU A 61 11.19 -11.04 23.70
C LEU A 61 12.72 -11.20 23.70
N THR A 62 13.47 -10.35 23.01
CA THR A 62 14.93 -10.51 22.87
C THR A 62 15.75 -9.66 23.84
N ASP A 63 15.10 -8.84 24.67
CA ASP A 63 15.72 -7.81 25.50
C ASP A 63 16.54 -6.75 24.71
N GLU A 64 16.38 -6.71 23.38
CA GLU A 64 17.07 -5.76 22.54
C GLU A 64 16.43 -4.37 22.60
N VAL A 65 17.29 -3.36 22.75
CA VAL A 65 16.88 -1.96 22.63
C VAL A 65 16.92 -1.56 21.16
N VAL A 66 15.73 -1.30 20.60
CA VAL A 66 15.52 -1.02 19.18
C VAL A 66 15.72 0.47 18.90
N SER A 67 15.31 1.31 19.84
CA SER A 67 15.40 2.76 19.75
C SER A 67 15.68 3.38 21.12
N THR A 68 16.58 4.36 21.11
CA THR A 68 16.88 5.21 22.27
C THR A 68 16.86 6.68 21.86
N GLY A 69 15.86 7.43 22.32
CA GLY A 69 15.89 8.88 22.31
C GLY A 69 16.78 9.41 23.43
N THR A 70 18.00 9.84 23.12
CA THR A 70 18.97 10.33 24.12
C THR A 70 19.05 11.85 24.24
N GLY A 71 18.17 12.60 23.54
CA GLY A 71 18.20 14.07 23.57
C GLY A 71 16.85 14.73 23.28
N ARG A 72 16.81 16.04 23.52
CA ARG A 72 15.69 16.92 23.12
C ARG A 72 15.81 17.16 21.62
N LEU A 73 15.10 16.38 20.83
CA LEU A 73 15.05 16.48 19.37
C LEU A 73 13.91 17.40 18.94
N ASP A 74 14.06 18.08 17.80
CA ASP A 74 12.99 18.87 17.19
C ASP A 74 11.78 17.98 16.90
N PRO A 75 10.55 18.33 17.33
CA PRO A 75 9.35 17.50 17.13
C PRO A 75 9.15 17.11 15.66
N MET A 76 8.97 15.82 15.42
CA MET A 76 8.60 15.23 14.14
C MET A 76 7.09 15.03 14.04
N THR A 77 6.46 14.83 15.18
CA THR A 77 5.02 14.69 15.30
C THR A 77 4.37 16.04 15.07
N THR A 78 3.66 16.14 13.96
CA THR A 78 3.15 17.43 13.49
C THR A 78 1.94 17.28 12.58
N ALA A 79 1.11 18.31 12.56
CA ALA A 79 0.12 18.50 11.51
C ALA A 79 0.84 18.95 10.23
N LEU A 80 0.34 18.56 9.07
CA LEU A 80 0.90 18.96 7.77
C LEU A 80 -0.10 19.86 7.07
N ARG A 81 0.37 20.93 6.44
CA ARG A 81 -0.46 21.94 5.78
C ARG A 81 0.04 22.25 4.38
N VAL A 82 -0.91 22.60 3.50
CA VAL A 82 -0.63 23.05 2.12
C VAL A 82 0.15 24.36 2.11
N LYS A 83 -0.15 25.27 3.05
CA LYS A 83 0.53 26.57 3.20
C LYS A 83 0.85 26.83 4.66
N GLY A 84 2.00 27.44 4.90
CA GLY A 84 2.51 27.77 6.23
C GLY A 84 3.33 26.64 6.84
N ALA A 85 4.34 27.00 7.63
CA ALA A 85 5.03 26.03 8.46
C ALA A 85 4.06 25.54 9.54
N ALA A 86 3.92 24.22 9.67
CA ALA A 86 3.30 23.69 10.88
C ALA A 86 4.23 23.98 12.05
N GLY A 87 3.73 24.72 13.03
CA GLY A 87 4.44 24.91 14.29
C GLY A 87 4.64 23.56 14.99
N PRO A 88 5.65 23.44 15.87
CA PRO A 88 5.78 22.25 16.70
C PRO A 88 4.49 22.08 17.51
N MET A 89 3.90 20.89 17.45
CA MET A 89 2.73 20.60 18.27
C MET A 89 3.13 20.42 19.73
N ARG A 90 2.36 21.02 20.63
CA ARG A 90 2.54 20.88 22.07
C ARG A 90 1.58 19.83 22.61
N ALA A 91 2.09 18.88 23.38
CA ALA A 91 1.26 17.92 24.09
C ALA A 91 0.68 18.51 25.39
N ASP A 92 -0.61 18.26 25.63
CA ASP A 92 -1.33 18.64 26.86
C ASP A 92 -1.04 17.69 28.04
N GLY A 93 -0.08 16.78 27.89
CA GLY A 93 0.24 15.72 28.86
C GLY A 93 -0.63 14.48 28.67
N TRP A 94 -0.20 13.35 29.26
CA TRP A 94 -0.94 12.10 29.18
C TRP A 94 -1.91 11.96 30.34
N ARG A 95 -3.06 11.33 30.08
CA ARG A 95 -4.03 10.93 31.10
C ARG A 95 -4.54 9.52 30.82
N LEU A 96 -4.84 8.78 31.89
CA LEU A 96 -5.58 7.54 31.77
C LEU A 96 -7.03 7.85 31.41
N ALA A 97 -7.57 7.06 30.49
CA ALA A 97 -8.93 7.14 30.00
C ALA A 97 -9.39 5.74 29.59
N HIS A 98 -10.61 5.67 29.07
CA HIS A 98 -11.13 4.47 28.44
C HIS A 98 -11.43 4.75 26.98
N GLU A 99 -11.22 3.76 26.12
CA GLU A 99 -11.75 3.80 24.75
C GLU A 99 -13.28 3.59 24.79
N ASP A 100 -14.04 4.60 24.35
CA ASP A 100 -15.49 4.72 24.59
C ASP A 100 -16.32 3.50 24.14
N ALA A 101 -15.89 2.79 23.09
CA ALA A 101 -16.65 1.68 22.52
C ALA A 101 -16.53 0.37 23.32
N VAL A 102 -15.40 0.12 23.99
CA VAL A 102 -15.10 -1.19 24.61
C VAL A 102 -14.65 -1.05 26.07
N ARG A 103 -14.59 0.19 26.59
CA ARG A 103 -14.06 0.52 27.91
C ARG A 103 -12.69 -0.11 28.18
N ARG A 104 -11.85 -0.18 27.14
CA ARG A 104 -10.47 -0.63 27.28
C ARG A 104 -9.64 0.48 27.90
N GLU A 105 -8.79 0.12 28.85
CA GLU A 105 -7.85 1.04 29.48
C GLU A 105 -6.88 1.60 28.42
N ALA A 106 -6.82 2.92 28.33
CA ALA A 106 -6.00 3.61 27.34
C ALA A 106 -5.37 4.87 27.95
N ALA A 107 -4.24 5.29 27.39
CA ALA A 107 -3.67 6.60 27.65
C ALA A 107 -4.01 7.54 26.51
N GLN A 108 -4.52 8.72 26.85
CA GLN A 108 -4.87 9.75 25.88
C GLN A 108 -4.02 10.99 26.09
N THR A 109 -3.67 11.65 24.99
CA THR A 109 -3.15 13.02 25.00
C THR A 109 -3.73 13.80 23.85
N VAL A 110 -3.62 15.12 23.93
CA VAL A 110 -3.99 16.04 22.87
C VAL A 110 -2.76 16.83 22.50
N LEU A 111 -2.47 16.87 21.21
CA LEU A 111 -1.43 17.69 20.63
C LEU A 111 -2.09 18.92 20.00
N ARG A 112 -1.57 20.11 20.26
CA ARG A 112 -2.11 21.35 19.72
C ARG A 112 -1.03 22.18 19.08
N ASP A 113 -1.37 22.78 17.94
CA ASP A 113 -0.75 24.02 17.50
C ASP A 113 -1.82 25.13 17.55
N GLY A 114 -1.47 26.38 17.20
CA GLY A 114 -2.39 27.52 17.30
C GLY A 114 -3.71 27.37 16.52
N SER A 115 -3.81 26.44 15.56
CA SER A 115 -5.03 26.21 14.78
C SER A 115 -5.42 24.75 14.61
N THR A 116 -4.57 23.78 14.98
CA THR A 116 -4.82 22.34 14.86
C THR A 116 -4.88 21.67 16.21
N THR A 117 -5.82 20.75 16.38
CA THR A 117 -5.88 19.81 17.50
C THR A 117 -5.80 18.40 16.96
N VAL A 118 -4.87 17.60 17.48
CA VAL A 118 -4.73 16.18 17.19
C VAL A 118 -4.92 15.41 18.49
N TRP A 119 -5.74 14.37 18.43
CA TRP A 119 -5.94 13.45 19.54
C TRP A 119 -5.13 12.19 19.31
N LEU A 120 -4.46 11.73 20.36
CA LEU A 120 -3.76 10.46 20.39
C LEU A 120 -4.36 9.57 21.46
N ASN A 121 -4.65 8.32 21.08
CA ASN A 121 -5.07 7.26 21.96
C ASN A 121 -4.07 6.11 21.89
N VAL A 122 -3.56 5.65 23.04
CA VAL A 122 -2.58 4.57 23.12
C VAL A 122 -3.10 3.47 24.03
N GLN A 123 -3.14 2.24 23.52
CA GLN A 123 -3.61 1.08 24.28
C GLN A 123 -2.82 -0.18 23.96
N VAL A 124 -3.01 -1.22 24.76
CA VAL A 124 -2.49 -2.57 24.50
C VAL A 124 -3.65 -3.44 24.02
N ASP A 125 -3.52 -4.04 22.84
CA ASP A 125 -4.46 -5.05 22.38
C ASP A 125 -4.18 -6.37 23.12
N PRO A 126 -5.10 -6.88 23.96
CA PRO A 126 -4.82 -8.05 24.79
C PRO A 126 -4.67 -9.33 23.97
N GLU A 127 -5.28 -9.41 22.78
CA GLU A 127 -5.25 -10.62 21.95
C GLU A 127 -3.94 -10.73 21.18
N THR A 128 -3.49 -9.62 20.59
CA THR A 128 -2.29 -9.61 19.75
C THR A 128 -1.05 -9.11 20.48
N GLN A 129 -1.21 -8.53 21.67
CA GLN A 129 -0.15 -7.86 22.44
C GLN A 129 0.48 -6.67 21.69
N ASP A 130 -0.22 -6.14 20.69
CA ASP A 130 0.19 -4.92 19.99
C ASP A 130 0.06 -3.71 20.94
N ILE A 131 0.99 -2.78 20.81
CA ILE A 131 0.74 -1.40 21.24
C ILE A 131 0.06 -0.68 20.08
N VAL A 132 -1.18 -0.23 20.31
CA VAL A 132 -2.02 0.44 19.32
C VAL A 132 -1.99 1.94 19.58
N ILE A 133 -1.65 2.71 18.57
CA ILE A 133 -1.64 4.18 18.58
C ILE A 133 -2.68 4.66 17.57
N GLY A 134 -3.84 5.09 18.06
CA GLY A 134 -4.89 5.75 17.28
C GLY A 134 -4.65 7.25 17.24
N ALA A 135 -4.78 7.86 16.05
CA ALA A 135 -4.57 9.28 15.85
C ALA A 135 -5.59 9.88 14.88
N TRP A 136 -6.12 11.06 15.20
CA TRP A 136 -6.98 11.87 14.33
C TRP A 136 -6.83 13.35 14.68
N GLY A 137 -7.27 14.24 13.81
CA GLY A 137 -7.15 15.66 14.09
C GLY A 137 -8.12 16.54 13.34
N ASP A 138 -8.36 17.71 13.91
CA ASP A 138 -9.19 18.79 13.37
C ASP A 138 -8.41 20.10 13.38
N SER A 139 -8.78 21.01 12.50
CA SER A 139 -8.17 22.30 12.31
C SER A 139 -9.24 23.38 12.19
N LEU A 140 -9.00 24.52 12.83
CA LEU A 140 -9.80 25.73 12.70
C LEU A 140 -9.62 26.42 11.34
N GLN A 141 -8.61 26.00 10.57
CA GLN A 141 -8.26 26.54 9.26
C GLN A 141 -8.26 25.45 8.20
N GLU A 142 -8.67 25.79 6.98
CA GLU A 142 -8.51 24.90 5.82
C GLU A 142 -7.02 24.66 5.48
N GLY A 143 -6.75 23.74 4.56
CA GLY A 143 -5.39 23.43 4.12
C GLY A 143 -4.73 22.29 4.89
N LEU A 144 -5.45 21.55 5.74
CA LEU A 144 -4.91 20.42 6.50
C LEU A 144 -4.64 19.24 5.56
N GLN A 145 -3.37 18.86 5.45
CA GLN A 145 -2.90 17.82 4.54
C GLN A 145 -2.90 16.43 5.20
N GLY A 146 -2.54 16.39 6.49
CA GLY A 146 -2.32 15.14 7.21
C GLY A 146 -1.79 15.36 8.61
N PHE A 147 -1.56 14.26 9.31
CA PHE A 147 -0.88 14.20 10.58
C PHE A 147 0.25 13.17 10.49
N ARG A 148 1.44 13.53 10.98
CA ARG A 148 2.60 12.64 11.02
C ARG A 148 2.89 12.24 12.45
N LEU A 149 2.94 10.93 12.71
CA LEU A 149 3.44 10.36 13.97
C LEU A 149 4.95 10.08 13.85
N GLY A 150 5.75 10.63 14.77
CA GLY A 150 7.19 10.41 14.82
C GLY A 150 7.59 9.13 15.57
N VAL A 151 8.53 8.38 15.00
CA VAL A 151 9.27 7.28 15.66
C VAL A 151 10.76 7.61 15.58
N ARG A 152 11.42 7.67 16.73
CA ARG A 152 12.79 8.20 16.81
C ARG A 152 13.85 7.12 16.86
N SER A 153 15.02 7.47 16.34
CA SER A 153 16.33 6.89 16.68
C SER A 153 16.41 5.37 16.63
N LEU A 154 15.80 4.75 15.61
CA LEU A 154 16.02 3.33 15.33
C LEU A 154 17.51 3.08 15.15
N ASP A 155 18.04 2.09 15.86
CA ASP A 155 19.47 1.80 15.87
C ASP A 155 19.90 1.07 14.60
N LEU A 156 20.70 1.70 13.74
CA LEU A 156 21.23 1.06 12.55
C LEU A 156 22.55 0.31 12.83
N THR A 157 23.12 0.42 14.03
CA THR A 157 24.35 -0.32 14.40
C THR A 157 24.06 -1.78 14.73
N VAL A 158 22.84 -2.09 15.17
CA VAL A 158 22.41 -3.45 15.57
C VAL A 158 21.27 -3.99 14.71
N GLY A 159 20.73 -3.20 13.79
CA GLY A 159 19.62 -3.62 12.95
C GLY A 159 19.47 -2.80 11.67
N ARG A 160 18.37 -3.05 10.96
CA ARG A 160 18.03 -2.41 9.69
C ARG A 160 16.52 -2.30 9.53
N LEU A 161 16.06 -1.31 8.78
CA LEU A 161 14.67 -1.14 8.41
C LEU A 161 14.41 -1.77 7.03
N VAL A 162 13.40 -2.62 6.93
CA VAL A 162 12.90 -3.20 5.68
C VAL A 162 11.52 -2.63 5.38
N VAL A 163 11.35 -2.06 4.19
CA VAL A 163 10.12 -1.41 3.73
C VAL A 163 9.58 -2.13 2.49
N PRO A 164 8.31 -2.58 2.49
CA PRO A 164 7.71 -3.28 1.37
C PRO A 164 7.31 -2.27 0.28
N THR A 165 8.26 -1.87 -0.56
CA THR A 165 7.98 -1.02 -1.72
C THR A 165 7.89 -1.83 -3.00
N GLN A 166 7.58 -1.17 -4.13
CA GLN A 166 7.64 -1.82 -5.45
C GLN A 166 9.00 -2.42 -5.78
N ARG A 167 10.07 -1.77 -5.30
CA ARG A 167 11.48 -2.16 -5.54
C ARG A 167 12.08 -2.96 -4.38
N GLY A 168 11.42 -2.96 -3.21
CA GLY A 168 11.99 -3.39 -1.96
C GLY A 168 13.06 -2.40 -1.50
N LEU A 169 12.84 -1.74 -0.36
CA LEU A 169 13.85 -0.85 0.23
C LEU A 169 14.34 -1.41 1.56
N GLU A 170 15.64 -1.28 1.77
CA GLU A 170 16.30 -1.59 3.03
C GLU A 170 17.19 -0.42 3.45
N TYR A 171 17.11 -0.04 4.73
CA TYR A 171 17.93 0.98 5.34
C TYR A 171 18.75 0.36 6.47
N SER A 172 20.04 0.21 6.21
CA SER A 172 21.04 -0.23 7.17
C SER A 172 22.09 0.85 7.35
N ARG A 173 23.12 0.57 8.17
CA ARG A 173 24.28 1.45 8.32
C ARG A 173 24.96 1.77 6.98
N ALA A 174 24.94 0.84 6.03
CA ALA A 174 25.60 1.00 4.73
C ALA A 174 24.77 1.77 3.68
N SER A 175 23.47 1.96 3.93
CA SER A 175 22.58 2.64 2.97
C SER A 175 22.95 4.11 2.79
N GLY A 176 22.52 4.74 1.69
CA GLY A 176 22.62 6.19 1.50
C GLY A 176 21.58 6.99 2.29
N GLU A 177 21.40 8.26 1.92
CA GLU A 177 20.29 9.07 2.42
C GLU A 177 18.96 8.50 1.90
N PRO A 178 17.90 8.46 2.72
CA PRO A 178 16.60 8.04 2.25
C PRO A 178 16.08 8.93 1.11
N PRO A 179 15.28 8.36 0.19
CA PRO A 179 14.66 9.11 -0.90
C PRO A 179 13.55 10.03 -0.37
N GLU A 180 12.86 10.69 -1.31
CA GLU A 180 11.60 11.39 -1.04
C GLU A 180 10.58 10.49 -0.30
N PRO A 181 9.58 11.10 0.37
CA PRO A 181 8.60 10.34 1.12
C PRO A 181 7.84 9.31 0.27
N ILE A 182 7.72 8.09 0.78
CA ILE A 182 7.16 6.94 0.06
C ILE A 182 5.64 6.89 0.27
N GLN A 183 4.86 6.86 -0.80
CA GLN A 183 3.39 6.98 -0.74
C GLN A 183 2.65 5.64 -0.72
N TYR A 184 1.61 5.55 0.10
CA TYR A 184 0.62 4.47 0.12
C TYR A 184 -0.79 4.99 -0.23
N PRO A 185 -1.61 4.21 -0.95
CA PRO A 185 -1.23 3.01 -1.70
C PRO A 185 -0.35 3.37 -2.90
N GLY A 186 0.37 2.40 -3.46
CA GLY A 186 1.20 2.60 -4.65
C GLY A 186 2.64 2.17 -4.41
N GLU A 187 3.56 3.12 -4.31
CA GLU A 187 4.99 2.84 -4.12
C GLU A 187 5.25 2.01 -2.86
N TRP A 188 4.67 2.44 -1.74
CA TRP A 188 4.57 1.64 -0.53
C TRP A 188 3.48 0.60 -0.77
N ALA A 189 3.91 -0.64 -1.01
CA ALA A 189 3.03 -1.70 -1.49
C ALA A 189 2.09 -2.22 -0.39
N ALA A 190 2.56 -2.22 0.85
CA ALA A 190 1.85 -2.74 2.00
C ALA A 190 1.97 -1.82 3.22
N GLN A 191 0.94 -1.71 4.05
CA GLN A 191 0.87 -0.80 5.21
C GLN A 191 1.64 -1.34 6.41
N MET A 192 2.85 -1.81 6.16
CA MET A 192 3.76 -2.35 7.18
C MET A 192 5.20 -1.95 6.90
N LEU A 193 6.02 -1.99 7.94
CA LEU A 193 7.48 -1.89 7.87
C LEU A 193 8.09 -2.66 9.05
N VAL A 194 9.30 -3.17 8.86
CA VAL A 194 9.96 -4.06 9.82
C VAL A 194 11.33 -3.50 10.14
N TRP A 195 11.59 -3.21 11.41
CA TRP A 195 12.96 -3.09 11.89
C TRP A 195 13.43 -4.47 12.35
N GLN A 196 14.59 -4.91 11.88
CA GLN A 196 15.14 -6.23 12.16
C GLN A 196 16.57 -6.15 12.71
N SER A 197 16.81 -6.86 13.82
CA SER A 197 18.11 -7.16 14.41
C SER A 197 18.54 -8.60 14.10
N ALA A 198 19.56 -9.09 14.81
CA ALA A 198 20.01 -10.48 14.72
C ALA A 198 19.04 -11.48 15.38
N GLN A 199 18.40 -11.10 16.50
CA GLN A 199 17.57 -12.03 17.27
C GLN A 199 16.06 -11.86 17.02
N GLY A 200 15.64 -10.76 16.42
CA GLY A 200 14.24 -10.41 16.28
C GLY A 200 14.04 -9.04 15.67
N GLY A 201 13.02 -8.33 16.13
CA GLY A 201 12.82 -6.96 15.73
C GLY A 201 11.45 -6.40 16.14
N VAL A 202 11.05 -5.35 15.45
CA VAL A 202 9.78 -4.66 15.65
C VAL A 202 9.08 -4.48 14.31
N VAL A 203 7.78 -4.78 14.28
CA VAL A 203 6.90 -4.49 13.14
C VAL A 203 6.02 -3.30 13.48
N PHE A 204 5.85 -2.43 12.50
CA PHE A 204 4.86 -1.37 12.52
C PHE A 204 3.89 -1.65 11.38
N TYR A 205 2.59 -1.61 11.65
CA TYR A 205 1.60 -1.89 10.62
C TYR A 205 0.25 -1.23 10.92
N SER A 206 -0.60 -1.11 9.90
CA SER A 206 -1.99 -0.67 10.05
C SER A 206 -2.97 -1.77 9.63
N ARG A 207 -4.15 -1.77 10.26
CA ARG A 207 -5.30 -2.64 9.91
C ARG A 207 -6.31 -1.91 9.01
N ASP A 208 -5.96 -0.75 8.49
CA ASP A 208 -6.85 0.05 7.63
C ASP A 208 -7.23 -0.71 6.35
N ASP A 209 -8.51 -1.05 6.26
CA ASP A 209 -9.17 -1.72 5.15
C ASP A 209 -9.79 -0.72 4.15
N GLU A 210 -9.99 0.53 4.56
CA GLU A 210 -10.50 1.63 3.74
C GLU A 210 -9.45 2.21 2.78
N SER A 211 -8.21 1.68 2.83
CA SER A 211 -7.11 2.04 1.93
C SER A 211 -6.80 3.54 1.93
N ARG A 212 -6.83 4.14 3.13
CA ARG A 212 -6.55 5.56 3.34
C ARG A 212 -5.12 5.89 2.98
N TYR A 213 -4.93 7.07 2.41
CA TYR A 213 -3.62 7.53 1.98
C TYR A 213 -2.68 7.74 3.16
N LYS A 214 -1.46 7.25 3.00
CA LYS A 214 -0.38 7.37 3.98
C LYS A 214 0.90 7.74 3.27
N ARG A 215 1.86 8.22 4.05
CA ARG A 215 3.20 8.51 3.55
C ARG A 215 4.23 8.15 4.60
N LEU A 216 5.30 7.49 4.18
CA LEU A 216 6.43 7.17 5.03
C LEU A 216 7.52 8.22 4.79
N HIS A 217 7.86 8.92 5.87
CA HIS A 217 9.01 9.82 5.91
C HIS A 217 10.17 9.12 6.60
N LEU A 218 11.37 9.26 6.05
CA LEU A 218 12.59 8.71 6.62
C LEU A 218 13.60 9.84 6.72
N ALA A 219 14.27 9.93 7.87
CA ALA A 219 15.33 10.90 8.07
C ALA A 219 16.51 10.23 8.78
N ARG A 220 17.71 10.35 8.22
CA ARG A 220 18.90 9.76 8.81
C ARG A 220 19.62 10.74 9.72
N ARG A 221 20.17 10.23 10.83
CA ARG A 221 21.07 10.95 11.73
C ARG A 221 22.23 10.05 12.15
N GLY A 222 23.31 10.05 11.35
CA GLY A 222 24.44 9.15 11.57
C GLY A 222 24.00 7.69 11.50
N ASP A 223 24.22 6.93 12.58
CA ASP A 223 23.83 5.51 12.70
C ASP A 223 22.41 5.33 13.26
N ARG A 224 21.55 6.35 13.12
CA ARG A 224 20.15 6.35 13.58
C ARG A 224 19.20 6.69 12.45
N LEU A 225 18.01 6.09 12.47
CA LEU A 225 16.93 6.37 11.54
C LEU A 225 15.68 6.83 12.28
N ASP A 226 15.13 7.96 11.86
CA ASP A 226 13.82 8.45 12.30
C ASP A 226 12.77 8.11 11.24
N LEU A 227 11.57 7.70 11.70
CA LEU A 227 10.40 7.45 10.85
C LEU A 227 9.31 8.49 11.12
N GLY A 228 8.64 8.94 10.07
CA GLY A 228 7.40 9.67 10.16
C GLY A 228 6.28 8.90 9.47
N LEU A 229 5.29 8.45 10.25
CA LEU A 229 4.12 7.74 9.75
C LEU A 229 2.98 8.74 9.54
N GLU A 230 2.80 9.19 8.30
CA GLU A 230 1.78 10.17 7.94
C GLU A 230 0.45 9.48 7.61
N THR A 231 -0.64 9.99 8.20
CA THR A 231 -2.02 9.78 7.76
C THR A 231 -2.47 11.03 7.01
N GLN A 232 -2.96 10.87 5.78
CA GLN A 232 -3.41 12.01 4.98
C GLN A 232 -4.90 12.28 5.17
N ALA A 233 -5.26 13.55 5.08
CA ALA A 233 -6.63 13.95 4.76
C ALA A 233 -6.96 13.56 3.31
N GLU A 234 -8.25 13.38 3.04
CA GLU A 234 -8.73 13.17 1.67
C GLU A 234 -8.58 14.47 0.88
N ALA A 235 -7.97 14.45 -0.31
CA ALA A 235 -7.84 15.65 -1.13
C ALA A 235 -9.21 16.15 -1.65
N PRO A 236 -9.35 17.40 -2.11
CA PRO A 236 -8.34 18.47 -2.14
C PRO A 236 -8.01 19.01 -0.75
N TRP A 237 -6.72 19.08 -0.43
CA TRP A 237 -6.26 19.51 0.90
C TRP A 237 -6.56 20.98 1.18
N SER A 238 -6.66 21.82 0.14
CA SER A 238 -6.97 23.24 0.27
C SER A 238 -8.29 23.52 0.99
N ARG A 239 -9.21 22.55 1.10
CA ARG A 239 -10.50 22.66 1.79
C ARG A 239 -10.61 21.77 3.03
N GLN A 240 -9.56 21.02 3.36
CA GLN A 240 -9.61 20.08 4.46
C GLN A 240 -9.33 20.76 5.78
N THR A 241 -10.18 20.42 6.75
CA THR A 241 -10.06 20.83 8.16
C THR A 241 -9.95 19.64 9.09
N SER A 242 -9.91 18.40 8.59
CA SER A 242 -9.82 17.20 9.41
C SER A 242 -8.93 16.12 8.78
N VAL A 243 -8.34 15.29 9.63
CA VAL A 243 -7.60 14.08 9.26
C VAL A 243 -8.32 12.90 9.91
N PRO A 244 -8.67 11.85 9.14
CA PRO A 244 -9.45 10.72 9.65
C PRO A 244 -8.65 9.89 10.67
N HIS A 245 -9.38 9.21 11.55
CA HIS A 245 -8.81 8.35 12.59
C HIS A 245 -8.09 7.11 12.05
N LEU A 246 -6.77 7.04 12.14
CA LEU A 246 -5.99 5.86 11.76
C LEU A 246 -5.29 5.24 12.97
N GLU A 247 -5.24 3.91 13.01
CA GLU A 247 -4.41 3.17 13.95
C GLU A 247 -3.09 2.72 13.32
N TRP A 248 -2.00 2.96 14.05
CA TRP A 248 -0.73 2.26 13.89
C TRP A 248 -0.53 1.26 15.01
N ARG A 249 -0.08 0.06 14.68
CA ARG A 249 0.19 -1.03 15.61
C ARG A 249 1.67 -1.35 15.61
N ILE A 250 2.21 -1.52 16.81
CA ILE A 250 3.62 -1.81 17.04
C ILE A 250 3.73 -3.09 17.85
N ASN A 251 4.50 -4.05 17.37
CA ASN A 251 4.73 -5.31 18.07
C ASN A 251 6.15 -5.80 17.87
N ALA A 252 6.65 -6.60 18.81
CA ALA A 252 7.95 -7.22 18.72
C ALA A 252 7.84 -8.68 18.29
N TYR A 253 8.90 -9.19 17.68
CA TYR A 253 8.98 -10.59 17.25
C TYR A 253 10.40 -11.16 17.50
N ARG A 254 10.50 -12.49 17.51
CA ARG A 254 11.77 -13.23 17.44
C ARG A 254 11.99 -13.78 16.04
N GLY A 255 13.25 -13.97 15.65
CA GLY A 255 13.61 -14.51 14.35
C GLY A 255 13.72 -13.42 13.27
N ASP A 256 13.46 -13.77 12.02
CA ASP A 256 13.61 -12.85 10.89
C ASP A 256 12.29 -12.17 10.49
N TRP A 257 12.39 -11.21 9.56
CA TRP A 257 11.27 -10.43 9.03
C TRP A 257 10.15 -11.29 8.44
N ARG A 258 10.39 -12.57 8.11
CA ARG A 258 9.34 -13.46 7.57
C ARG A 258 8.28 -13.76 8.62
N VAL A 259 8.61 -13.70 9.91
CA VAL A 259 7.68 -13.89 11.01
C VAL A 259 6.56 -12.84 11.00
N PRO A 260 6.82 -11.53 11.15
CA PRO A 260 5.77 -10.52 11.08
C PRO A 260 5.11 -10.46 9.70
N THR A 261 5.84 -10.82 8.63
CA THR A 261 5.29 -10.86 7.27
C THR A 261 4.25 -11.95 7.08
N ALA A 262 4.47 -13.14 7.63
CA ALA A 262 3.49 -14.22 7.59
C ALA A 262 2.21 -13.84 8.34
N GLY A 263 2.35 -13.23 9.53
CA GLY A 263 1.22 -12.70 10.29
C GLY A 263 0.46 -11.61 9.53
N TYR A 264 1.19 -10.67 8.93
CA TYR A 264 0.58 -9.61 8.13
C TYR A 264 -0.14 -10.14 6.88
N ARG A 265 0.45 -11.12 6.19
CA ARG A 265 -0.21 -11.80 5.06
C ARG A 265 -1.50 -12.49 5.48
N ALA A 266 -1.51 -13.15 6.64
CA ALA A 266 -2.73 -13.78 7.17
C ALA A 266 -3.81 -12.72 7.46
N LEU A 267 -3.44 -11.60 8.09
CA LEU A 267 -4.32 -10.47 8.30
C LEU A 267 -4.89 -9.91 6.99
N MET A 268 -4.05 -9.68 5.99
CA MET A 268 -4.51 -9.17 4.68
C MET A 268 -5.41 -10.16 3.96
N SER A 269 -5.13 -11.47 4.07
CA SER A 269 -6.00 -12.52 3.51
C SER A 269 -7.39 -12.52 4.16
N PHE A 270 -7.46 -12.15 5.45
CA PHE A 270 -8.71 -11.98 6.16
C PHE A 270 -9.44 -10.68 5.77
N LEU A 271 -8.76 -9.54 5.79
CA LEU A 271 -9.37 -8.23 5.52
C LEU A 271 -9.72 -8.01 4.04
N LYS A 272 -8.90 -8.55 3.13
CA LYS A 272 -9.00 -8.36 1.69
C LYS A 272 -8.90 -9.73 1.00
N PRO A 273 -9.89 -10.61 1.16
CA PRO A 273 -9.83 -11.96 0.63
C PRO A 273 -9.67 -11.92 -0.89
N ARG A 274 -8.70 -12.70 -1.37
CA ARG A 274 -8.49 -12.90 -2.80
C ARG A 274 -9.61 -13.80 -3.31
N ALA A 275 -10.22 -13.42 -4.44
CA ALA A 275 -11.14 -14.31 -5.13
C ALA A 275 -10.42 -15.62 -5.52
N ALA A 276 -11.10 -16.76 -5.48
CA ALA A 276 -10.55 -17.97 -6.07
C ALA A 276 -10.35 -17.76 -7.59
N PRO A 277 -9.28 -18.28 -8.19
CA PRO A 277 -9.17 -18.31 -9.65
C PRO A 277 -10.29 -19.20 -10.24
N SER A 278 -10.78 -18.85 -11.42
CA SER A 278 -11.59 -19.79 -12.22
C SER A 278 -10.71 -20.91 -12.78
N ASP A 279 -11.31 -22.00 -13.26
CA ASP A 279 -10.58 -23.09 -13.92
C ASP A 279 -9.74 -22.59 -15.10
N ALA A 280 -10.27 -21.61 -15.85
CA ALA A 280 -9.59 -20.94 -16.95
C ALA A 280 -8.33 -20.15 -16.52
N GLN A 281 -8.12 -19.92 -15.23
CA GLN A 281 -6.98 -19.17 -14.68
C GLN A 281 -5.98 -20.06 -13.93
N LEU A 282 -6.25 -21.37 -13.79
CA LEU A 282 -5.39 -22.29 -13.03
C LEU A 282 -4.00 -22.47 -13.67
N TRP A 283 -3.90 -22.28 -14.99
CA TRP A 283 -2.64 -22.34 -15.73
C TRP A 283 -1.58 -21.39 -15.19
N VAL A 284 -1.99 -20.29 -14.55
CA VAL A 284 -1.07 -19.32 -13.95
C VAL A 284 -0.12 -20.04 -13.02
N GLY A 285 -0.57 -20.96 -12.16
CA GLY A 285 0.29 -21.69 -11.23
C GLY A 285 1.39 -22.56 -11.88
N GLN A 286 1.35 -22.75 -13.21
CA GLN A 286 2.27 -23.58 -13.97
C GLN A 286 3.31 -22.79 -14.77
N ILE A 287 3.20 -21.45 -14.83
CA ILE A 287 4.12 -20.64 -15.60
C ILE A 287 5.49 -20.57 -14.92
N GLU A 288 6.52 -20.91 -15.68
CA GLU A 288 7.93 -20.86 -15.26
C GLU A 288 8.70 -19.72 -15.96
N ALA A 289 8.12 -19.12 -17.00
CA ALA A 289 8.78 -18.12 -17.82
C ALA A 289 7.83 -17.08 -18.43
N VAL A 290 8.28 -15.82 -18.47
CA VAL A 290 7.67 -14.77 -19.28
C VAL A 290 8.65 -14.35 -20.36
N VAL A 291 8.24 -14.37 -21.62
CA VAL A 291 9.09 -14.05 -22.78
C VAL A 291 8.49 -12.85 -23.52
N SER A 292 9.24 -11.75 -23.63
CA SER A 292 8.82 -10.60 -24.43
C SER A 292 8.91 -10.92 -25.92
N VAL A 293 7.83 -10.63 -26.66
CA VAL A 293 7.72 -10.82 -28.10
C VAL A 293 7.09 -9.60 -28.76
N GLY A 294 7.36 -9.42 -30.05
CA GLY A 294 6.66 -8.51 -30.95
C GLY A 294 5.68 -9.26 -31.87
N ALA A 295 4.74 -8.55 -32.49
CA ALA A 295 3.72 -9.10 -33.38
C ALA A 295 4.32 -9.79 -34.61
N ASP A 296 5.52 -9.39 -35.02
CA ASP A 296 6.27 -9.97 -36.13
C ASP A 296 7.08 -11.23 -35.75
N ASP A 297 7.06 -11.66 -34.48
CA ASP A 297 7.85 -12.79 -33.98
C ASP A 297 7.19 -14.16 -34.17
N ALA A 298 6.11 -14.27 -34.95
CA ALA A 298 5.38 -15.52 -35.15
C ALA A 298 6.28 -16.68 -35.63
N ALA A 299 7.28 -16.39 -36.48
CA ALA A 299 8.25 -17.37 -36.96
C ALA A 299 9.21 -17.88 -35.85
N LYS A 300 9.44 -17.08 -34.80
CA LYS A 300 10.35 -17.41 -33.69
C LYS A 300 9.70 -18.30 -32.63
N LEU A 301 8.38 -18.47 -32.65
CA LEU A 301 7.65 -19.30 -31.67
C LEU A 301 8.15 -20.75 -31.64
N GLY A 302 8.55 -21.30 -32.80
CA GLY A 302 9.16 -22.63 -32.89
C GLY A 302 10.48 -22.74 -32.13
N ASP A 303 11.30 -21.69 -32.18
CA ASP A 303 12.59 -21.62 -31.49
C ASP A 303 12.39 -21.48 -29.97
N ILE A 304 11.41 -20.68 -29.56
CA ILE A 304 11.01 -20.53 -28.15
C ILE A 304 10.51 -21.88 -27.62
N ALA A 305 9.66 -22.59 -28.36
CA ALA A 305 9.09 -23.88 -27.95
C ALA A 305 10.16 -25.00 -27.81
N ARG A 306 11.27 -24.91 -28.56
CA ARG A 306 12.40 -25.83 -28.39
C ARG A 306 13.19 -25.57 -27.11
N GLN A 307 13.16 -24.34 -26.60
CA GLN A 307 13.90 -23.95 -25.38
C GLN A 307 13.05 -24.06 -24.12
N ARG A 308 11.72 -23.88 -24.24
CA ARG A 308 10.80 -23.83 -23.11
C ARG A 308 9.48 -24.53 -23.46
N PRO A 309 8.89 -25.32 -22.54
CA PRO A 309 7.57 -25.90 -22.75
C PRO A 309 6.52 -24.80 -22.95
N PRO A 310 5.74 -24.81 -24.06
CA PRO A 310 4.73 -23.79 -24.31
C PRO A 310 3.71 -23.65 -23.18
N ALA A 311 3.20 -24.77 -22.65
CA ALA A 311 2.21 -24.80 -21.57
C ALA A 311 2.72 -24.22 -20.23
N LYS A 312 4.01 -23.91 -20.12
CA LYS A 312 4.64 -23.28 -18.94
C LYS A 312 5.22 -21.89 -19.26
N SER A 313 4.90 -21.35 -20.43
CA SER A 313 5.48 -20.10 -20.93
C SER A 313 4.40 -19.09 -21.25
N LEU A 314 4.58 -17.87 -20.75
CA LEU A 314 3.72 -16.72 -21.02
C LEU A 314 4.43 -15.75 -21.96
N LEU A 315 3.83 -15.44 -23.10
CA LEU A 315 4.34 -14.48 -24.06
C LEU A 315 3.82 -13.08 -23.72
N LEU A 316 4.70 -12.12 -23.44
CA LEU A 316 4.34 -10.72 -23.29
C LEU A 316 4.43 -10.03 -24.66
N LEU A 317 3.29 -9.82 -25.30
CA LEU A 317 3.18 -9.21 -26.63
C LEU A 317 3.07 -7.67 -26.50
N ASN A 318 4.15 -6.95 -26.79
CA ASN A 318 4.26 -5.52 -26.45
C ASN A 318 3.59 -4.56 -27.45
N ASP A 319 3.61 -4.90 -28.74
CA ASP A 319 3.15 -4.11 -29.89
C ASP A 319 1.81 -4.64 -30.46
N TRP A 320 0.93 -5.09 -29.57
CA TRP A 320 -0.31 -5.78 -29.93
C TRP A 320 -1.40 -4.88 -30.56
N ARG A 321 -1.27 -3.55 -30.43
CA ARG A 321 -2.36 -2.60 -30.74
C ARG A 321 -1.96 -1.46 -31.67
N GLU A 322 -2.99 -0.93 -32.31
CA GLU A 322 -3.06 0.41 -32.91
C GLU A 322 -4.01 1.32 -32.12
N GLY A 323 -3.87 2.64 -32.30
CA GLY A 323 -4.63 3.65 -31.55
C GLY A 323 -4.21 3.74 -30.08
N ASP A 324 -4.82 4.65 -29.32
CA ASP A 324 -4.50 4.91 -27.91
C ASP A 324 -5.66 4.67 -26.95
N ASP A 325 -5.35 4.65 -25.65
CA ASP A 325 -6.31 4.38 -24.59
C ASP A 325 -7.44 5.43 -24.54
N PRO A 326 -8.71 5.02 -24.37
CA PRO A 326 -9.20 3.65 -24.30
C PRO A 326 -9.53 3.03 -25.68
N ALA A 327 -9.49 3.79 -26.78
CA ALA A 327 -9.91 3.40 -28.14
C ALA A 327 -8.82 2.66 -28.93
N ARG A 328 -8.19 1.68 -28.29
CA ARG A 328 -7.21 0.77 -28.90
C ARG A 328 -7.88 -0.34 -29.70
N ARG A 329 -7.22 -0.80 -30.76
CA ARG A 329 -7.64 -1.95 -31.57
C ARG A 329 -6.47 -2.92 -31.71
N MET A 330 -6.74 -4.22 -31.61
CA MET A 330 -5.75 -5.25 -31.88
C MET A 330 -5.39 -5.29 -33.36
N THR A 331 -4.10 -5.38 -33.67
CA THR A 331 -3.64 -5.50 -35.05
C THR A 331 -3.85 -6.92 -35.57
N GLU A 332 -3.99 -7.08 -36.89
CA GLU A 332 -4.12 -8.40 -37.51
C GLU A 332 -2.88 -9.28 -37.27
N ARG A 333 -1.70 -8.66 -37.22
CA ARG A 333 -0.43 -9.34 -36.91
C ARG A 333 -0.41 -9.87 -35.48
N ALA A 334 -0.88 -9.07 -34.52
CA ALA A 334 -1.02 -9.49 -33.14
C ALA A 334 -2.02 -10.65 -32.99
N GLY A 335 -3.19 -10.56 -33.62
CA GLY A 335 -4.17 -11.64 -33.62
C GLY A 335 -3.61 -12.94 -34.22
N SER A 336 -2.91 -12.83 -35.35
CA SER A 336 -2.23 -13.97 -35.99
C SER A 336 -1.19 -14.62 -35.07
N LEU A 337 -0.40 -13.81 -34.34
CA LEU A 337 0.57 -14.32 -33.38
C LEU A 337 -0.12 -15.01 -32.20
N ILE A 338 -1.19 -14.44 -31.65
CA ILE A 338 -1.98 -15.04 -30.56
C ILE A 338 -2.52 -16.41 -31.00
N SER A 339 -3.22 -16.45 -32.14
CA SER A 339 -3.74 -17.68 -32.73
C SER A 339 -2.65 -18.75 -32.91
N ARG A 340 -1.48 -18.36 -33.43
CA ARG A 340 -0.34 -19.27 -33.59
C ARG A 340 0.21 -19.75 -32.24
N ALA A 341 0.38 -18.85 -31.27
CA ALA A 341 0.86 -19.16 -29.94
C ALA A 341 -0.05 -20.17 -29.24
N HIS A 342 -1.37 -19.97 -29.30
CA HIS A 342 -2.37 -20.89 -28.77
C HIS A 342 -2.31 -22.26 -29.43
N SER A 343 -2.14 -22.33 -30.76
CA SER A 343 -2.00 -23.62 -31.47
C SER A 343 -0.79 -24.45 -31.02
N MET A 344 0.20 -23.79 -30.42
CA MET A 344 1.41 -24.42 -29.87
C MET A 344 1.32 -24.65 -28.35
N GLY A 345 0.27 -24.17 -27.70
CA GLY A 345 0.05 -24.29 -26.25
C GLY A 345 0.70 -23.21 -25.39
N PHE A 346 1.13 -22.08 -25.98
CA PHE A 346 1.56 -20.91 -25.21
C PHE A 346 0.38 -20.13 -24.65
N TYR A 347 0.60 -19.42 -23.54
CA TYR A 347 -0.30 -18.35 -23.08
C TYR A 347 0.23 -16.98 -23.54
N VAL A 348 -0.67 -16.01 -23.74
CA VAL A 348 -0.33 -14.65 -24.19
C VAL A 348 -0.87 -13.60 -23.24
N MET A 349 -0.03 -12.63 -22.92
CA MET A 349 -0.35 -11.44 -22.12
C MET A 349 -0.10 -10.18 -22.91
N VAL A 350 -1.01 -9.21 -22.80
CA VAL A 350 -0.86 -7.89 -23.44
C VAL A 350 -0.82 -6.76 -22.41
N PRO A 351 0.05 -5.75 -22.57
CA PRO A 351 0.07 -4.59 -21.70
C PRO A 351 -1.07 -3.61 -22.00
N VAL A 352 -1.73 -3.12 -20.95
CA VAL A 352 -2.82 -2.14 -21.03
C VAL A 352 -2.64 -1.06 -19.96
N ARG A 353 -3.12 0.16 -20.25
CA ARG A 353 -3.33 1.21 -19.24
C ARG A 353 -4.81 1.43 -19.00
N ILE A 354 -5.18 1.76 -17.77
CA ILE A 354 -6.59 1.89 -17.33
C ILE A 354 -6.89 3.23 -16.66
N THR A 355 -5.87 4.01 -16.28
CA THR A 355 -6.02 5.34 -15.67
C THR A 355 -5.66 6.46 -16.64
N ARG A 356 -5.53 6.15 -17.94
CA ARG A 356 -5.03 7.10 -18.92
C ARG A 356 -5.93 7.21 -20.14
N ALA A 357 -6.17 8.44 -20.58
CA ALA A 357 -6.86 8.72 -21.84
C ALA A 357 -5.94 9.49 -22.80
N SER A 358 -5.97 9.13 -24.08
CA SER A 358 -5.35 9.91 -25.15
C SER A 358 -6.02 11.27 -25.29
N LYS A 359 -5.21 12.30 -25.58
CA LYS A 359 -5.73 13.63 -25.93
C LYS A 359 -6.45 13.63 -27.28
N GLN A 360 -6.18 12.64 -28.13
CA GLN A 360 -6.76 12.48 -29.46
C GLN A 360 -8.04 11.62 -29.45
N TRP A 361 -8.42 11.06 -28.30
CA TRP A 361 -9.62 10.25 -28.22
C TRP A 361 -10.88 11.12 -28.28
N ASP A 362 -11.72 10.93 -29.30
CA ASP A 362 -12.96 11.71 -29.52
C ASP A 362 -13.90 11.71 -28.30
N GLY A 363 -13.88 10.64 -27.50
CA GLY A 363 -14.69 10.52 -26.29
C GLY A 363 -14.18 11.35 -25.12
N LEU A 364 -12.98 11.94 -25.19
CA LEU A 364 -12.34 12.64 -24.08
C LEU A 364 -13.20 13.80 -23.57
N GLY A 365 -13.87 14.55 -24.45
CA GLY A 365 -14.74 15.66 -24.05
C GLY A 365 -15.85 15.23 -23.07
N ARG A 366 -16.34 13.99 -23.18
CA ARG A 366 -17.39 13.46 -22.29
C ARG A 366 -16.88 13.15 -20.89
N VAL A 367 -15.62 12.75 -20.76
CA VAL A 367 -15.04 12.35 -19.47
C VAL A 367 -14.02 13.33 -18.91
N ALA A 368 -13.64 14.39 -19.63
CA ALA A 368 -12.58 15.33 -19.24
C ALA A 368 -12.78 15.96 -17.85
N ARG A 369 -14.03 16.06 -17.38
CA ARG A 369 -14.36 16.51 -16.01
C ARG A 369 -13.81 15.59 -14.91
N TYR A 370 -13.48 14.34 -15.25
CA TYR A 370 -12.93 13.32 -14.36
C TYR A 370 -11.42 13.16 -14.47
N GLN A 371 -10.75 14.08 -15.17
CA GLN A 371 -9.29 14.14 -15.17
C GLN A 371 -8.80 14.38 -13.73
N ALA A 372 -7.87 13.53 -13.28
CA ALA A 372 -7.27 13.63 -11.95
C ALA A 372 -6.53 14.96 -11.80
N ARG A 373 -6.45 15.43 -10.56
CA ARG A 373 -5.83 16.70 -10.20
C ARG A 373 -4.78 16.52 -9.13
N ASP A 374 -3.81 17.42 -9.13
CA ASP A 374 -2.85 17.53 -8.04
C ASP A 374 -3.57 17.90 -6.72
N PRO A 375 -3.33 17.17 -5.62
CA PRO A 375 -4.00 17.44 -4.35
C PRO A 375 -3.62 18.78 -3.69
N VAL A 376 -2.47 19.36 -4.07
CA VAL A 376 -1.97 20.64 -3.57
C VAL A 376 -2.47 21.77 -4.46
N THR A 377 -2.12 21.72 -5.75
CA THR A 377 -2.34 22.86 -6.66
C THR A 377 -3.71 22.84 -7.32
N GLY A 378 -4.36 21.66 -7.38
CA GLY A 378 -5.60 21.46 -8.13
C GLY A 378 -5.39 21.36 -9.64
N ASP A 379 -4.14 21.42 -10.11
CA ASP A 379 -3.82 21.36 -11.54
C ASP A 379 -4.14 19.99 -12.11
N ARG A 380 -4.57 19.98 -13.37
CA ARG A 380 -4.88 18.75 -14.10
C ARG A 380 -3.60 17.91 -14.28
N LYS A 381 -3.65 16.63 -13.88
CA LYS A 381 -2.53 15.70 -14.05
C LYS A 381 -2.39 15.26 -15.51
N LEU A 382 -1.16 15.36 -15.99
CA LEU A 382 -0.73 14.97 -17.34
C LEU A 382 0.41 13.96 -17.21
N GLU A 383 0.48 13.04 -18.17
CA GLU A 383 1.61 12.12 -18.35
C GLU A 383 1.88 11.98 -19.86
N ASP A 384 3.11 11.61 -20.24
CA ASP A 384 3.69 11.71 -21.60
C ASP A 384 2.83 11.21 -22.76
N GLY A 385 1.95 12.05 -23.32
CA GLY A 385 1.03 11.70 -24.42
C GLY A 385 -0.45 11.53 -24.03
N GLY A 386 -0.86 11.89 -22.81
CA GLY A 386 -2.25 11.70 -22.37
C GLY A 386 -2.65 12.54 -21.16
N VAL A 387 -3.85 12.26 -20.66
CA VAL A 387 -4.39 12.78 -19.40
C VAL A 387 -4.58 11.64 -18.41
N VAL A 388 -4.35 11.90 -17.13
CA VAL A 388 -4.62 10.94 -16.06
C VAL A 388 -6.07 11.06 -15.64
N MET A 389 -6.81 9.95 -15.69
CA MET A 389 -8.22 9.84 -15.39
C MET A 389 -8.42 9.23 -14.00
N ASN A 390 -9.34 9.78 -13.21
CA ASN A 390 -9.69 9.21 -11.93
C ASN A 390 -10.51 7.92 -12.13
N PRO A 391 -10.02 6.74 -11.69
CA PRO A 391 -10.73 5.47 -11.86
C PRO A 391 -12.04 5.37 -11.05
N ALA A 392 -12.30 6.32 -10.15
CA ALA A 392 -13.56 6.42 -9.43
C ALA A 392 -14.75 6.81 -10.34
N SER A 393 -14.50 7.43 -11.49
CA SER A 393 -15.54 7.74 -12.49
C SER A 393 -16.09 6.48 -13.14
N ARG A 394 -17.38 6.19 -12.92
CA ARG A 394 -18.09 5.08 -13.56
C ARG A 394 -18.10 5.20 -15.08
N GLU A 395 -18.23 6.43 -15.60
CA GLU A 395 -18.23 6.69 -17.04
C GLU A 395 -16.87 6.35 -17.65
N TRP A 396 -15.78 6.74 -17.00
CA TRP A 396 -14.43 6.38 -17.42
C TRP A 396 -14.21 4.86 -17.39
N ARG A 397 -14.57 4.19 -16.28
CA ARG A 397 -14.47 2.73 -16.19
C ARG A 397 -15.22 2.01 -17.31
N ALA A 398 -16.45 2.46 -17.59
CA ALA A 398 -17.24 1.92 -18.69
C ALA A 398 -16.59 2.15 -20.07
N ALA A 399 -15.94 3.30 -20.28
CA ALA A 399 -15.19 3.57 -21.51
C ALA A 399 -13.98 2.64 -21.66
N VAL A 400 -13.21 2.41 -20.59
CA VAL A 400 -12.08 1.46 -20.58
C VAL A 400 -12.54 0.05 -20.90
N VAL A 401 -13.59 -0.45 -20.22
CA VAL A 401 -14.13 -1.80 -20.45
C VAL A 401 -14.65 -1.95 -21.88
N ARG A 402 -15.40 -0.97 -22.41
CA ARG A 402 -15.86 -1.02 -23.81
C ARG A 402 -14.69 -1.03 -24.79
N GLY A 403 -13.66 -0.20 -24.55
CA GLY A 403 -12.46 -0.18 -25.36
C GLY A 403 -11.75 -1.53 -25.39
N LEU A 404 -11.57 -2.17 -24.24
CA LEU A 404 -10.99 -3.52 -24.15
C LEU A 404 -11.86 -4.56 -24.86
N ARG A 405 -13.19 -4.51 -24.70
CA ARG A 405 -14.10 -5.45 -25.40
C ARG A 405 -14.00 -5.31 -26.91
N SER A 406 -13.94 -4.07 -27.40
CA SER A 406 -13.76 -3.81 -28.82
C SER A 406 -12.40 -4.30 -29.32
N ALA A 407 -11.35 -4.15 -28.52
CA ALA A 407 -10.01 -4.57 -28.88
C ALA A 407 -9.87 -6.10 -28.96
N PHE A 408 -10.61 -6.84 -28.12
CA PHE A 408 -10.51 -8.31 -28.00
C PHE A 408 -11.70 -9.07 -28.61
N ALA A 409 -12.46 -8.47 -29.55
CA ALA A 409 -13.65 -9.12 -30.10
C ALA A 409 -13.38 -10.39 -30.96
N GLY A 410 -12.11 -10.73 -31.23
CA GLY A 410 -11.67 -11.90 -31.99
C GLY A 410 -10.65 -12.74 -31.21
N ASP A 411 -9.36 -12.52 -31.46
CA ASP A 411 -8.27 -13.25 -30.80
C ASP A 411 -7.99 -12.75 -29.37
N CYS A 412 -8.68 -13.30 -28.36
CA CYS A 412 -8.46 -12.89 -26.98
C CYS A 412 -7.09 -13.34 -26.45
N PRO A 413 -6.29 -12.45 -25.82
CA PRO A 413 -5.15 -12.90 -25.01
C PRO A 413 -5.65 -13.61 -23.73
N ASP A 414 -4.77 -14.34 -23.07
CA ASP A 414 -5.06 -15.06 -21.82
C ASP A 414 -4.92 -14.13 -20.59
N ALA A 415 -4.13 -13.06 -20.71
CA ALA A 415 -3.86 -12.14 -19.62
C ALA A 415 -3.73 -10.67 -20.06
N MET A 416 -4.01 -9.76 -19.12
CA MET A 416 -3.78 -8.32 -19.25
C MET A 416 -2.77 -7.84 -18.22
N LEU A 417 -1.66 -7.24 -18.66
CA LEU A 417 -0.72 -6.54 -17.79
C LEU A 417 -1.14 -5.08 -17.60
N ILE A 418 -1.73 -4.75 -16.45
CA ILE A 418 -2.09 -3.38 -16.09
C ILE A 418 -0.83 -2.60 -15.71
N LEU A 419 -0.38 -1.70 -16.61
CA LEU A 419 0.86 -0.93 -16.46
C LEU A 419 0.79 0.18 -15.40
N ASP A 420 -0.39 0.67 -15.10
CA ASP A 420 -0.64 1.79 -14.18
C ASP A 420 -1.44 1.36 -12.95
N GLY A 421 -1.46 0.05 -12.65
CA GLY A 421 -2.20 -0.52 -11.53
C GLY A 421 -1.68 -0.13 -10.15
N CYS A 422 -0.45 0.38 -10.05
CA CYS A 422 0.12 0.90 -8.81
C CYS A 422 0.23 2.43 -8.78
N SER A 423 -0.21 3.13 -9.83
CA SER A 423 -0.20 4.59 -9.92
C SER A 423 -1.39 5.17 -9.17
N MET A 424 -1.17 5.53 -7.91
CA MET A 424 -2.24 5.97 -7.01
C MET A 424 -2.09 7.43 -6.62
N LEU A 425 -3.17 8.18 -6.78
CA LEU A 425 -3.22 9.61 -6.47
C LEU A 425 -4.28 9.86 -5.40
N ASN A 426 -3.93 10.60 -4.36
CA ASN A 426 -4.93 11.30 -3.56
C ASN A 426 -5.45 12.46 -4.43
N ASP A 427 -6.55 12.23 -5.14
CA ASP A 427 -6.97 13.12 -6.23
C ASP A 427 -7.46 14.48 -5.71
N GLY A 428 -6.86 15.58 -6.19
CA GLY A 428 -7.29 16.95 -5.90
C GLY A 428 -8.71 17.30 -6.39
N ALA A 429 -9.34 16.47 -7.22
CA ALA A 429 -10.76 16.60 -7.52
C ALA A 429 -11.66 16.10 -6.36
N GLY A 430 -11.09 15.39 -5.38
CA GLY A 430 -11.78 14.73 -4.30
C GLY A 430 -12.50 13.46 -4.74
N ARG A 431 -13.59 13.12 -4.06
CA ARG A 431 -14.41 11.96 -4.43
C ARG A 431 -15.09 12.18 -5.78
N VAL A 432 -14.99 11.17 -6.63
CA VAL A 432 -15.73 11.09 -7.90
C VAL A 432 -16.69 9.91 -7.80
N ASP A 433 -17.97 10.14 -8.12
CA ASP A 433 -19.04 9.14 -7.97
C ASP A 433 -19.07 8.48 -6.57
N GLY A 434 -18.80 9.29 -5.53
CA GLY A 434 -18.78 8.88 -4.13
C GLY A 434 -17.52 8.12 -3.68
N ARG A 435 -16.55 7.89 -4.56
CA ARG A 435 -15.35 7.08 -4.29
C ARG A 435 -14.07 7.90 -4.33
N THR A 436 -13.10 7.55 -3.50
CA THR A 436 -11.71 7.97 -3.68
C THR A 436 -11.10 7.30 -4.92
N ALA A 437 -9.99 7.81 -5.44
CA ALA A 437 -9.29 7.15 -6.55
C ALA A 437 -8.83 5.71 -6.18
N ALA A 438 -8.46 5.44 -4.93
CA ALA A 438 -8.18 4.08 -4.43
C ALA A 438 -9.38 3.14 -4.52
N GLU A 439 -10.52 3.55 -3.97
CA GLU A 439 -11.77 2.78 -4.08
C GLU A 439 -12.19 2.62 -5.56
N GLY A 440 -11.94 3.65 -6.38
CA GLY A 440 -12.18 3.65 -7.82
C GLY A 440 -11.32 2.65 -8.58
N LEU A 441 -10.04 2.52 -8.26
CA LEU A 441 -9.17 1.54 -8.89
C LEU A 441 -9.58 0.11 -8.54
N ALA A 442 -9.89 -0.17 -7.27
CA ALA A 442 -10.44 -1.47 -6.88
C ALA A 442 -11.72 -1.79 -7.67
N ALA A 443 -12.63 -0.82 -7.81
CA ALA A 443 -13.84 -0.98 -8.63
C ALA A 443 -13.52 -1.19 -10.12
N MET A 444 -12.50 -0.53 -10.67
CA MET A 444 -12.01 -0.76 -12.04
C MET A 444 -11.50 -2.18 -12.24
N MET A 445 -10.70 -2.70 -11.31
CA MET A 445 -10.22 -4.08 -11.38
C MET A 445 -11.41 -5.06 -11.37
N GLN A 446 -12.41 -4.83 -10.53
CA GLN A 446 -13.64 -5.64 -10.50
C GLN A 446 -14.47 -5.51 -11.79
N ASP A 447 -14.60 -4.31 -12.36
CA ASP A 447 -15.29 -4.08 -13.63
C ASP A 447 -14.61 -4.84 -14.78
N ILE A 448 -13.28 -4.86 -14.81
CA ILE A 448 -12.51 -5.61 -15.81
C ILE A 448 -12.65 -7.13 -15.58
N GLN A 449 -12.48 -7.63 -14.36
CA GLN A 449 -12.66 -9.06 -14.06
C GLN A 449 -14.06 -9.56 -14.43
N ARG A 450 -15.10 -8.77 -14.14
CA ARG A 450 -16.48 -9.10 -14.56
C ARG A 450 -16.64 -9.10 -16.08
N ALA A 451 -15.89 -8.25 -16.78
CA ALA A 451 -15.96 -8.16 -18.23
C ALA A 451 -15.22 -9.30 -18.94
N PHE A 452 -14.17 -9.82 -18.30
CA PHE A 452 -13.25 -10.83 -18.81
C PHE A 452 -12.97 -11.91 -17.74
N PRO A 453 -13.98 -12.74 -17.39
CA PRO A 453 -13.89 -13.67 -16.26
C PRO A 453 -12.81 -14.76 -16.44
N ASP A 454 -12.49 -15.10 -17.69
CA ASP A 454 -11.49 -16.13 -18.03
C ASP A 454 -10.08 -15.56 -18.20
N MET A 455 -9.95 -14.24 -18.31
CA MET A 455 -8.64 -13.60 -18.45
C MET A 455 -8.00 -13.36 -17.10
N VAL A 456 -6.69 -13.51 -17.07
CA VAL A 456 -5.87 -13.23 -15.89
C VAL A 456 -5.50 -11.75 -15.85
N LEU A 457 -5.74 -11.09 -14.71
CA LEU A 457 -5.18 -9.77 -14.47
C LEU A 457 -3.77 -9.88 -13.91
N ALA A 458 -2.85 -9.21 -14.57
CA ALA A 458 -1.50 -8.96 -14.11
C ALA A 458 -1.30 -7.46 -13.87
N SER A 459 -0.28 -7.07 -13.10
CA SER A 459 0.03 -5.64 -12.91
C SER A 459 1.53 -5.37 -12.91
N ASP A 460 1.89 -4.16 -13.34
CA ASP A 460 3.23 -3.63 -13.12
C ASP A 460 3.34 -3.16 -11.67
N GLY A 461 4.02 -3.97 -10.87
CA GLY A 461 4.01 -3.87 -9.41
C GLY A 461 2.85 -4.59 -8.73
N LEU A 462 2.83 -4.52 -7.40
CA LEU A 462 1.75 -5.01 -6.55
C LEU A 462 1.53 -4.07 -5.39
N SER A 463 0.27 -3.78 -5.07
CA SER A 463 -0.11 -3.17 -3.80
C SER A 463 -1.26 -3.95 -3.18
N GLU A 464 -1.46 -3.78 -1.87
CA GLU A 464 -2.61 -4.33 -1.15
C GLU A 464 -3.96 -3.99 -1.77
N LEU A 465 -4.05 -2.86 -2.49
CA LEU A 465 -5.28 -2.43 -3.13
C LEU A 465 -5.67 -3.33 -4.29
N ILE A 466 -4.70 -3.76 -5.10
CA ILE A 466 -4.94 -4.53 -6.32
C ILE A 466 -4.68 -6.03 -6.13
N TRP A 467 -3.96 -6.41 -5.08
CA TRP A 467 -3.60 -7.80 -4.76
C TRP A 467 -4.79 -8.79 -4.82
N PRO A 468 -6.00 -8.46 -4.34
CA PRO A 468 -7.15 -9.36 -4.46
C PRO A 468 -7.50 -9.74 -5.92
N HIS A 469 -7.16 -8.87 -6.87
CA HIS A 469 -7.59 -8.94 -8.26
C HIS A 469 -6.54 -9.52 -9.22
N VAL A 470 -5.25 -9.34 -8.91
CA VAL A 470 -4.15 -9.76 -9.81
C VAL A 470 -3.66 -11.16 -9.50
N ARG A 471 -3.01 -11.84 -10.46
CA ARG A 471 -2.40 -13.18 -10.33
C ARG A 471 -0.95 -13.26 -10.75
N ILE A 472 -0.50 -12.30 -11.56
CA ILE A 472 0.87 -12.19 -12.04
C ILE A 472 1.31 -10.76 -11.81
N ALA A 473 2.57 -10.52 -11.46
CA ALA A 473 3.09 -9.17 -11.35
C ALA A 473 4.50 -9.03 -11.89
N ARG A 474 4.69 -7.96 -12.66
CA ARG A 474 6.01 -7.54 -13.11
C ARG A 474 6.68 -6.77 -11.97
N ARG A 475 7.95 -7.07 -11.71
CA ARG A 475 8.78 -6.32 -10.79
C ARG A 475 10.00 -5.77 -11.51
N PRO A 476 10.43 -4.53 -11.23
CA PRO A 476 11.73 -4.07 -11.68
C PRO A 476 12.85 -4.88 -11.01
N ILE A 477 13.93 -5.17 -11.73
CA ILE A 477 15.13 -5.78 -11.14
C ILE A 477 15.77 -4.76 -10.19
N ALA A 478 15.69 -4.99 -8.87
CA ALA A 478 16.43 -4.21 -7.89
C ALA A 478 17.82 -4.83 -7.67
N PRO A 479 18.94 -4.09 -7.65
CA PRO A 479 20.29 -4.68 -7.55
C PRO A 479 20.53 -5.54 -6.30
N GLU A 480 19.78 -5.34 -5.20
CA GLU A 480 19.99 -6.02 -3.92
C GLU A 480 18.95 -7.12 -3.67
N ALA A 481 19.38 -8.29 -3.19
CA ALA A 481 18.55 -9.50 -3.09
C ALA A 481 17.59 -9.53 -1.89
N HIS A 482 17.92 -8.87 -0.78
CA HIS A 482 17.19 -9.03 0.49
C HIS A 482 15.88 -8.23 0.53
N SER A 483 15.84 -7.02 -0.01
CA SER A 483 14.63 -6.19 -0.03
C SER A 483 13.55 -6.69 -0.99
N ARG A 484 13.94 -7.47 -2.02
CA ARG A 484 13.03 -8.15 -2.97
C ARG A 484 12.03 -9.08 -2.28
N THR A 485 12.32 -9.50 -1.05
CA THR A 485 11.64 -10.63 -0.40
C THR A 485 10.43 -10.22 0.43
N LEU A 486 10.37 -8.99 0.97
CA LEU A 486 9.28 -8.62 1.89
C LEU A 486 7.94 -8.49 1.16
N ALA A 487 7.84 -7.60 0.17
CA ALA A 487 6.62 -7.44 -0.62
C ALA A 487 6.25 -8.76 -1.34
N ALA A 488 7.25 -9.50 -1.85
CA ALA A 488 7.04 -10.82 -2.44
C ALA A 488 6.41 -11.82 -1.46
N ALA A 489 6.94 -11.89 -0.23
CA ALA A 489 6.43 -12.78 0.81
C ALA A 489 5.01 -12.40 1.28
N ILE A 490 4.69 -11.10 1.33
CA ILE A 490 3.34 -10.59 1.64
C ILE A 490 2.35 -11.08 0.57
N PHE A 491 2.65 -10.87 -0.71
CA PHE A 491 1.69 -11.11 -1.78
C PHE A 491 1.64 -12.55 -2.32
N GLY A 492 2.52 -13.44 -1.82
CA GLY A 492 2.40 -14.89 -1.91
C GLY A 492 2.42 -15.44 -3.34
N SER A 493 1.49 -16.36 -3.64
CA SER A 493 1.34 -17.17 -4.88
C SER A 493 1.15 -16.40 -6.19
N THR A 494 1.37 -15.10 -6.18
CA THR A 494 1.44 -14.29 -7.39
C THR A 494 2.75 -14.63 -8.09
N ILE A 495 2.70 -15.01 -9.37
CA ILE A 495 3.96 -15.17 -10.12
C ILE A 495 4.61 -13.80 -10.21
N LEU A 496 5.78 -13.70 -9.61
CA LEU A 496 6.64 -12.55 -9.75
C LEU A 496 7.61 -12.86 -10.87
N TRP A 497 7.52 -12.09 -11.95
CA TRP A 497 8.57 -12.08 -12.95
C TRP A 497 9.29 -10.75 -12.91
N PHE A 498 10.60 -10.81 -13.13
CA PHE A 498 11.43 -9.63 -13.19
C PHE A 498 11.63 -9.32 -14.67
N GLY A 499 11.16 -8.15 -15.09
CA GLY A 499 11.40 -7.68 -16.46
C GLY A 499 12.88 -7.30 -16.62
N PRO A 500 13.45 -7.39 -17.84
CA PRO A 500 14.73 -6.73 -18.13
C PRO A 500 14.69 -5.23 -17.87
#